data_AF-A0A1Z9DT56-F1
#
_entry.id   AF-A0A1Z9DT56-F1
#
_cell.length_a   1.000
_cell.length_b   1.000
_cell.length_c   1.000
_cell.angle_alpha   90.00
_cell.angle_beta   90.00
_cell.angle_gamma   90.00
#
_symmetry.space_group_name_H-M   'P 1'
#
loop_
_entity.id
_entity.type
_entity.pdbx_description
1 polymer ?
#
loop_
_entity_poly.entity_id
_entity_poly.type
_entity_poly.pdbx_seq_one_letter_code
_entity_poly.pdbx_strand_id
1 'polypeptide(L)'
;MLFASAVAAQVEIPHVHENGDVIDADEINQNLDIVAKAVPPRDCSTNQIIKWDGSAWVCASKSIVEKDCGDGRDRPDTTCDALCEVGATVVGGGCYYSTIPPSDDYSLGDLLRYESRPLPDLSGWHCSAQNTGFCTPGCIAILSYLKAYAICQ
;
A
#
# COMPACT_ATOMS: atom_id res chain seq x y z
N MET A 1 14.67 3.08 -17.11
CA MET A 1 13.36 2.44 -17.37
C MET A 1 13.20 1.29 -16.39
N LEU A 2 12.45 1.48 -15.31
CA LEU A 2 11.95 0.37 -14.49
C LEU A 2 10.45 0.32 -14.75
N PHE A 3 10.02 -0.64 -15.56
CA PHE A 3 8.62 -1.04 -15.53
C PHE A 3 8.49 -1.91 -14.29
N ALA A 4 7.82 -1.39 -13.26
CA ALA A 4 7.27 -2.25 -12.23
C ALA A 4 6.31 -3.18 -12.96
N SER A 5 6.71 -4.45 -13.17
CA SER A 5 5.77 -5.47 -13.60
C SER A 5 4.75 -5.64 -12.48
N ALA A 6 3.61 -4.98 -12.63
CA ALA A 6 2.43 -5.37 -11.89
C ALA A 6 2.11 -6.80 -12.35
N VAL A 7 2.40 -7.78 -11.51
CA VAL A 7 1.92 -9.15 -11.71
C VAL A 7 0.41 -9.06 -11.50
N ALA A 8 -0.34 -8.84 -12.58
CA ALA A 8 -1.77 -9.05 -12.54
C ALA A 8 -2.01 -10.53 -12.21
N ALA A 9 -3.00 -10.83 -11.38
CA ALA A 9 -3.47 -12.19 -11.16
C ALA A 9 -4.08 -12.72 -12.47
N GLN A 10 -3.24 -13.12 -13.42
CA GLN A 10 -3.66 -13.81 -14.62
C GLN A 10 -3.86 -15.27 -14.26
N VAL A 11 -5.05 -15.79 -14.55
CA VAL A 11 -5.41 -17.17 -14.29
C VAL A 11 -5.69 -17.83 -15.63
N GLU A 12 -4.96 -18.90 -15.92
CA GLU A 12 -5.09 -19.65 -17.17
C GLU A 12 -6.24 -20.65 -17.07
N ILE A 13 -7.09 -20.68 -18.10
CA ILE A 13 -8.20 -21.63 -18.20
C ILE A 13 -7.68 -22.90 -18.89
N PRO A 14 -7.67 -24.06 -18.21
CA PRO A 14 -7.02 -25.26 -18.73
C PRO A 14 -7.77 -25.94 -19.87
N HIS A 15 -9.11 -25.80 -19.93
CA HIS A 15 -9.94 -26.47 -20.92
C HIS A 15 -10.67 -25.46 -21.79
N VAL A 16 -10.37 -25.42 -23.09
CA VAL A 16 -11.02 -24.55 -24.07
C VAL A 16 -11.65 -25.44 -25.14
N HIS A 17 -12.92 -25.17 -25.46
CA HIS A 17 -13.71 -25.98 -26.39
C HIS A 17 -14.10 -25.18 -27.62
N GLU A 18 -14.24 -25.88 -28.75
CA GLU A 18 -14.75 -25.34 -30.00
C GLU A 18 -16.27 -25.53 -30.10
N ASN A 19 -16.89 -24.79 -31.02
CA ASN A 19 -18.32 -24.88 -31.23
C ASN A 19 -18.71 -26.25 -31.82
N GLY A 20 -19.53 -26.99 -31.09
CA GLY A 20 -19.99 -28.33 -31.48
C GLY A 20 -19.40 -29.47 -30.63
N ASP A 21 -18.48 -29.17 -29.71
CA ASP A 21 -17.91 -30.15 -28.79
C ASP A 21 -18.96 -30.68 -27.79
N VAL A 22 -18.91 -31.99 -27.53
CA VAL A 22 -19.55 -32.57 -26.35
C VAL A 22 -18.58 -32.43 -25.20
N ILE A 23 -18.87 -31.51 -24.29
CA ILE A 23 -17.99 -31.13 -23.18
C ILE A 23 -18.21 -32.06 -21.99
N ASP A 24 -17.13 -32.55 -21.39
CA ASP A 24 -17.17 -33.32 -20.15
C ASP A 24 -17.49 -32.41 -18.95
N ALA A 25 -18.38 -32.87 -18.06
CA ALA A 25 -18.78 -32.08 -16.90
C ALA A 25 -17.62 -31.81 -15.93
N ASP A 26 -16.66 -32.73 -15.83
CA ASP A 26 -15.51 -32.57 -14.95
C ASP A 26 -14.52 -31.53 -15.48
N GLU A 27 -14.36 -31.42 -16.81
CA GLU A 27 -13.52 -30.40 -17.45
C GLU A 27 -14.08 -28.99 -17.21
N ILE A 28 -15.38 -28.80 -17.40
CA ILE A 28 -15.99 -27.48 -17.15
C ILE A 28 -16.00 -27.12 -15.66
N ASN A 29 -16.16 -28.10 -14.77
CA ASN A 29 -16.06 -27.87 -13.32
C ASN A 29 -14.65 -27.44 -12.90
N GLN A 30 -13.60 -27.99 -13.51
CA GLN A 30 -12.22 -27.55 -13.25
C GLN A 30 -11.99 -26.09 -13.67
N ASN A 31 -12.53 -25.67 -14.82
CA ASN A 31 -12.49 -24.28 -15.23
C ASN A 31 -13.22 -23.37 -14.23
N LEU A 32 -14.40 -23.78 -13.76
CA LEU A 32 -15.18 -23.03 -12.77
C LEU A 32 -14.42 -22.88 -11.45
N ASP A 33 -13.76 -23.93 -10.96
CA ASP A 33 -12.95 -23.88 -9.73
C ASP A 33 -11.78 -22.88 -9.85
N ILE A 34 -11.14 -22.85 -11.02
CA ILE A 34 -10.03 -21.95 -11.32
C ILE A 34 -10.51 -20.50 -11.36
N VAL A 35 -11.63 -20.24 -12.04
CA VAL A 35 -12.26 -18.91 -12.07
C VAL A 35 -12.69 -18.50 -10.66
N ALA A 36 -13.24 -19.41 -9.86
CA ALA A 36 -13.65 -19.12 -8.49
C ALA A 36 -12.47 -18.67 -7.62
N LYS A 37 -11.29 -19.30 -7.74
CA LYS A 37 -10.06 -18.89 -7.04
C LYS A 37 -9.51 -17.54 -7.50
N ALA A 38 -9.78 -17.17 -8.75
CA ALA A 38 -9.41 -15.88 -9.33
C ALA A 38 -10.27 -14.71 -8.82
N VAL A 39 -11.41 -14.99 -8.18
CA VAL A 39 -12.29 -13.97 -7.60
C VAL A 39 -11.86 -13.66 -6.16
N PRO A 40 -11.63 -12.39 -5.82
CA PRO A 40 -11.37 -11.98 -4.45
C PRO A 40 -12.46 -12.42 -3.45
N PRO A 41 -12.10 -13.04 -2.31
CA PRO A 41 -13.07 -13.38 -1.27
C PRO A 41 -13.70 -12.11 -0.69
N ARG A 42 -14.97 -12.20 -0.29
CA ARG A 42 -15.73 -11.06 0.26
C ARG A 42 -15.99 -11.16 1.76
N ASP A 43 -15.52 -12.25 2.36
CA ASP A 43 -15.84 -12.73 3.70
C ASP A 43 -14.61 -12.71 4.63
N CYS A 44 -13.59 -11.94 4.29
CA CYS A 44 -12.44 -11.73 5.17
C CYS A 44 -12.89 -11.15 6.51
N SER A 45 -12.39 -11.74 7.60
CA SER A 45 -12.69 -11.30 8.96
C SER A 45 -12.08 -9.93 9.25
N THR A 46 -12.55 -9.30 10.33
CA THR A 46 -11.90 -8.10 10.87
C THR A 46 -10.40 -8.38 11.11
N ASN A 47 -9.54 -7.45 10.68
CA ASN A 47 -8.07 -7.58 10.70
C ASN A 47 -7.47 -8.56 9.67
N GLN A 48 -8.21 -8.93 8.63
CA GLN A 48 -7.66 -9.58 7.44
C GLN A 48 -7.64 -8.62 6.25
N ILE A 49 -6.80 -8.95 5.27
CA ILE A 49 -6.76 -8.32 3.94
C ILE A 49 -6.93 -9.38 2.87
N ILE A 50 -7.40 -8.94 1.70
CA ILE A 50 -7.39 -9.76 0.49
C ILE A 50 -5.98 -9.72 -0.09
N LYS A 51 -5.37 -10.89 -0.33
CA LYS A 51 -4.04 -11.01 -0.95
C LYS A 51 -4.02 -12.13 -1.99
N TRP A 52 -3.28 -11.93 -3.08
CA TRP A 52 -2.91 -12.99 -4.01
C TRP A 52 -1.76 -13.84 -3.44
N ASP A 53 -1.98 -15.14 -3.25
CA ASP A 53 -0.96 -16.06 -2.71
C ASP A 53 -0.07 -16.69 -3.80
N GLY A 54 -0.29 -16.33 -5.07
CA GLY A 54 0.35 -16.95 -6.23
C GLY A 54 -0.59 -17.86 -7.02
N SER A 55 -1.70 -18.30 -6.42
CA SER A 55 -2.65 -19.26 -7.01
C SER A 55 -4.12 -18.91 -6.79
N ALA A 56 -4.45 -18.20 -5.71
CA ALA A 56 -5.78 -17.75 -5.37
C ALA A 56 -5.75 -16.41 -4.62
N TRP A 57 -6.86 -15.68 -4.67
CA TRP A 57 -7.09 -14.63 -3.70
C TRP A 57 -7.55 -15.24 -2.37
N VAL A 58 -6.84 -14.92 -1.30
CA VAL A 58 -7.10 -15.45 0.04
C VAL A 58 -7.21 -14.32 1.06
N CYS A 59 -7.93 -14.58 2.14
CA CYS A 59 -7.91 -13.71 3.31
C CYS A 59 -6.65 -14.01 4.13
N ALA A 60 -5.76 -13.03 4.24
CA ALA A 60 -4.55 -13.12 5.04
C ALA A 60 -4.68 -12.24 6.29
N SER A 61 -4.21 -12.75 7.43
CA SER A 61 -4.02 -11.91 8.62
C SER A 61 -3.06 -10.77 8.30
N LYS A 62 -3.44 -9.53 8.61
CA LYS A 62 -2.53 -8.38 8.49
C LYS A 62 -1.97 -7.99 9.84
N SER A 63 -0.69 -7.71 9.89
CA SER A 63 -0.12 -6.82 10.92
C SER A 63 0.02 -5.44 10.31
N ILE A 64 -0.53 -4.43 10.97
CA ILE A 64 -0.31 -3.03 10.58
C ILE A 64 0.70 -2.46 11.56
N VAL A 65 1.81 -1.98 11.01
CA VAL A 65 2.77 -1.18 11.78
C VAL A 65 2.56 0.27 11.42
N GLU A 66 2.29 1.10 12.43
CA GLU A 66 2.21 2.54 12.28
C GLU A 66 3.42 3.19 12.94
N LYS A 67 3.99 4.18 12.26
CA LYS A 67 5.10 4.97 12.79
C LYS A 67 4.74 6.45 12.71
N ASP A 68 4.70 7.08 13.87
CA ASP A 68 4.63 8.53 14.00
C ASP A 68 6.01 9.11 13.69
N CYS A 69 6.06 9.97 12.68
CA CYS A 69 7.32 10.52 12.14
C CYS A 69 7.63 11.91 12.70
N GLY A 70 6.74 12.42 13.56
CA GLY A 70 6.84 13.72 14.18
C GLY A 70 6.21 14.83 13.35
N ASP A 71 6.09 15.97 13.99
CA ASP A 71 5.88 17.26 13.38
C ASP A 71 7.27 17.81 13.04
N GLY A 72 7.63 17.94 11.77
CA GLY A 72 8.93 18.46 11.34
C GLY A 72 9.30 19.89 11.82
N ARG A 73 8.70 20.40 12.90
CA ARG A 73 9.12 21.59 13.65
C ARG A 73 10.62 21.64 13.92
N ASP A 74 11.26 20.48 14.10
CA ASP A 74 12.70 20.39 14.35
C ASP A 74 13.54 20.02 13.11
N ARG A 75 12.92 19.60 11.99
CA ARG A 75 13.64 19.23 10.75
C ARG A 75 12.83 19.51 9.47
N PRO A 76 13.40 20.22 8.49
CA PRO A 76 12.75 20.50 7.20
C PRO A 76 12.55 19.25 6.33
N ASP A 77 13.21 18.14 6.67
CA ASP A 77 13.05 16.83 6.06
C ASP A 77 12.54 15.85 7.14
N THR A 78 11.25 15.54 7.07
CA THR A 78 10.66 14.52 7.95
C THR A 78 10.59 13.23 7.16
N THR A 79 11.48 12.30 7.50
CA THR A 79 11.59 10.99 6.87
C THR A 79 11.46 9.89 7.93
N CYS A 80 10.73 8.82 7.62
CA CYS A 80 10.50 7.70 8.52
C CYS A 80 10.11 6.42 7.76
N ASP A 81 10.44 5.29 8.37
CA ASP A 81 10.10 3.97 7.88
C ASP A 81 9.19 3.25 8.88
N ALA A 82 8.04 2.76 8.41
CA ALA A 82 7.21 1.80 9.14
C ALA A 82 7.73 0.39 8.82
N LEU A 83 8.45 -0.23 9.76
CA LEU A 83 9.12 -1.51 9.56
C LEU A 83 8.27 -2.68 10.02
N CYS A 84 8.22 -3.73 9.22
CA CYS A 84 7.61 -4.99 9.60
C CYS A 84 8.46 -5.71 10.67
N GLU A 85 7.83 -6.64 11.40
CA GLU A 85 8.57 -7.53 12.31
C GLU A 85 9.56 -8.41 11.54
N VAL A 86 10.59 -8.90 12.24
CA VAL A 86 11.64 -9.73 11.61
C VAL A 86 11.03 -10.96 10.95
N GLY A 87 11.23 -11.10 9.64
CA GLY A 87 10.72 -12.21 8.84
C GLY A 87 9.41 -11.92 8.09
N ALA A 88 8.75 -10.80 8.37
CA ALA A 88 7.59 -10.35 7.60
C ALA A 88 8.00 -9.41 6.46
N THR A 89 7.18 -9.40 5.41
CA THR A 89 7.36 -8.61 4.19
C THR A 89 6.23 -7.60 4.02
N VAL A 90 6.55 -6.43 3.49
CA VAL A 90 5.55 -5.40 3.20
C VAL A 90 4.73 -5.82 1.97
N VAL A 91 3.42 -5.87 2.13
CA VAL A 91 2.46 -6.16 1.04
C VAL A 91 1.68 -4.92 0.63
N GLY A 92 1.79 -3.85 1.41
CA GLY A 92 1.19 -2.54 1.15
C GLY A 92 1.55 -1.55 2.24
N GLY A 93 1.20 -0.29 2.03
CA GLY A 93 1.47 0.76 2.99
C GLY A 93 1.15 2.12 2.42
N GLY A 94 1.50 3.15 3.17
CA GLY A 94 1.30 4.52 2.74
C GLY A 94 1.83 5.50 3.77
N CYS A 95 1.76 6.77 3.39
CA CYS A 95 1.96 7.86 4.33
C CYS A 95 0.66 8.63 4.51
N TYR A 96 0.47 9.15 5.71
CA TYR A 96 -0.57 10.09 6.03
C TYR A 96 0.07 11.41 6.43
N TYR A 97 -0.40 12.47 5.79
CA TYR A 97 0.02 13.84 6.03
C TYR A 97 -1.21 14.68 6.33
N SER A 98 -1.13 15.54 7.35
CA SER A 98 -2.28 16.37 7.76
C SER A 98 -1.87 17.77 8.16
N THR A 99 -2.17 18.75 7.31
CA THR A 99 -2.13 20.18 7.60
C THR A 99 -3.12 20.55 8.69
N ILE A 100 -2.63 21.08 9.83
CA ILE A 100 -3.50 21.89 10.68
C ILE A 100 -3.86 23.13 9.84
N PRO A 101 -5.16 23.45 9.63
CA PRO A 101 -5.51 24.63 8.86
C PRO A 101 -4.90 25.86 9.55
N PRO A 102 -4.19 26.74 8.82
CA PRO A 102 -3.74 27.99 9.40
C PRO A 102 -4.99 28.79 9.77
N SER A 103 -4.97 29.39 10.96
CA SER A 103 -5.86 30.50 11.28
C SER A 103 -5.55 31.63 10.28
N ASP A 104 -6.43 31.78 9.30
CA ASP A 104 -6.79 32.93 8.46
C ASP A 104 -5.73 33.85 7.81
N ASP A 105 -4.41 33.71 8.02
CA ASP A 105 -3.46 34.70 7.47
C ASP A 105 -2.03 34.21 7.14
N TYR A 106 -1.85 32.91 6.87
CA TYR A 106 -0.54 32.39 6.45
C TYR A 106 -0.67 31.48 5.24
N SER A 107 0.02 31.85 4.16
CA SER A 107 0.22 30.98 3.00
C SER A 107 0.91 29.69 3.44
N LEU A 108 0.24 28.56 3.24
CA LEU A 108 0.79 27.23 3.46
C LEU A 108 2.18 27.15 2.81
N GLY A 109 3.18 26.68 3.54
CA GLY A 109 4.42 26.25 2.90
C GLY A 109 4.08 25.10 1.95
N ASP A 110 4.26 25.30 0.65
CA ASP A 110 4.01 24.25 -0.33
C ASP A 110 4.88 23.02 0.00
N LEU A 111 4.26 21.84 0.00
CA LEU A 111 4.99 20.58 0.01
C LEU A 111 5.77 20.47 -1.29
N LEU A 112 7.11 20.53 -1.22
CA LEU A 112 7.94 20.38 -2.41
C LEU A 112 8.05 18.94 -2.88
N ARG A 113 8.20 18.04 -1.90
CA ARG A 113 8.47 16.64 -2.12
C ARG A 113 7.73 15.82 -1.10
N TYR A 114 7.00 14.85 -1.60
CA TYR A 114 6.34 13.82 -0.85
C TYR A 114 6.68 12.48 -1.51
N GLU A 115 7.20 11.55 -0.72
CA GLU A 115 7.61 10.23 -1.17
C GLU A 115 6.89 9.17 -0.33
N SER A 116 6.24 8.24 -1.01
CA SER A 116 5.54 7.11 -0.41
C SER A 116 5.81 5.87 -1.25
N ARG A 117 6.64 4.96 -0.74
CA ARG A 117 7.01 3.74 -1.45
C ARG A 117 7.41 2.63 -0.48
N PRO A 118 7.35 1.36 -0.91
CA PRO A 118 7.98 0.29 -0.14
C PRO A 118 9.51 0.46 -0.10
N LEU A 119 10.13 -0.05 0.96
CA LEU A 119 11.58 -0.19 1.02
C LEU A 119 12.09 -1.20 -0.02
N PRO A 120 13.33 -1.05 -0.55
CA PRO A 120 13.84 -1.91 -1.61
C PRO A 120 13.92 -3.41 -1.23
N ASP A 121 14.11 -3.70 0.05
CA ASP A 121 14.18 -5.06 0.62
C ASP A 121 12.79 -5.58 1.06
N LEU A 122 11.73 -4.81 0.84
CA LEU A 122 10.37 -5.08 1.29
C LEU A 122 10.24 -5.25 2.81
N SER A 123 11.17 -4.72 3.61
CA SER A 123 11.10 -4.81 5.07
C SER A 123 10.13 -3.81 5.70
N GLY A 124 9.61 -2.86 4.92
CA GLY A 124 8.69 -1.85 5.42
C GLY A 124 8.28 -0.82 4.38
N TRP A 125 7.63 0.24 4.85
CA TRP A 125 7.16 1.35 4.02
C TRP A 125 7.88 2.64 4.37
N HIS A 126 8.43 3.29 3.34
CA HIS A 126 9.17 4.54 3.44
C HIS A 126 8.27 5.75 3.17
N CYS A 127 8.40 6.74 4.02
CA CYS A 127 7.72 8.02 3.93
C CYS A 127 8.71 9.18 4.11
N SER A 128 8.68 10.13 3.19
CA SER A 128 9.43 11.38 3.30
C SER A 128 8.57 12.56 2.88
N ALA A 129 8.67 13.65 3.64
CA ALA A 129 8.07 14.93 3.30
C ALA A 129 9.10 16.05 3.54
N GLN A 130 9.32 16.89 2.51
CA GLN A 130 10.15 18.08 2.59
C GLN A 130 9.33 19.35 2.40
N ASN A 131 9.56 20.34 3.25
CA ASN A 131 8.92 21.66 3.19
C ASN A 131 9.94 22.73 2.74
N THR A 132 9.57 23.61 1.80
CA THR A 132 10.41 24.77 1.40
C THR A 132 10.35 25.95 2.34
N GLY A 133 9.42 25.97 3.28
CA GLY A 133 9.11 27.15 4.06
C GLY A 133 10.29 27.57 4.94
N PHE A 134 11.16 28.45 4.43
CA PHE A 134 11.87 29.38 5.28
C PHE A 134 10.80 30.21 5.99
N CYS A 135 10.41 29.78 7.18
CA CYS A 135 9.67 30.60 8.10
C CYS A 135 10.55 31.83 8.40
N THR A 136 10.15 33.00 7.93
CA THR A 136 10.69 34.27 8.44
C THR A 136 10.47 34.34 9.96
N PRO A 137 11.22 35.17 10.72
CA PRO A 137 11.01 35.30 12.16
C PRO A 137 9.54 35.65 12.45
N GLY A 138 8.76 34.68 12.97
CA GLY A 138 7.33 34.81 13.23
C GLY A 138 6.43 33.74 12.59
N CYS A 139 6.88 33.02 11.55
CA CYS A 139 6.14 31.86 11.07
C CYS A 139 6.38 30.67 12.01
N ILE A 140 5.33 30.18 12.66
CA ILE A 140 5.35 28.86 13.31
C ILE A 140 5.57 27.85 12.18
N ALA A 141 6.65 27.08 12.23
CA ALA A 141 6.90 26.00 11.27
C ALA A 141 5.73 25.01 11.36
N ILE A 142 4.76 25.11 10.46
CA ILE A 142 3.61 24.22 10.40
C ILE A 142 4.06 22.95 9.67
N LEU A 143 4.92 22.15 10.31
CA LEU A 143 5.05 20.77 9.91
C LEU A 143 3.97 19.97 10.63
N SER A 144 2.91 19.92 9.87
CA SER A 144 1.71 19.13 10.00
C SER A 144 2.03 17.65 9.87
N TYR A 145 2.50 17.09 10.98
CA TYR A 145 2.52 15.67 11.34
C TYR A 145 2.46 14.64 10.19
N LEU A 146 3.57 13.91 10.01
CA LEU A 146 3.69 12.77 9.10
C LEU A 146 3.53 11.46 9.87
N LYS A 147 2.73 10.54 9.35
CA LYS A 147 2.68 9.13 9.75
C LYS A 147 3.06 8.24 8.57
N ALA A 148 3.80 7.18 8.84
CA ALA A 148 3.97 6.05 7.94
C ALA A 148 3.15 4.87 8.45
N TYR A 149 2.59 4.08 7.54
CA TYR A 149 2.04 2.77 7.88
C TYR A 149 2.49 1.71 6.88
N ALA A 150 2.76 0.51 7.39
CA ALA A 150 3.09 -0.67 6.62
C ALA A 150 2.11 -1.80 6.96
N ILE A 151 1.69 -2.52 5.93
CA ILE A 151 0.90 -3.73 6.03
C ILE A 151 1.85 -4.90 5.78
N CYS A 152 2.02 -5.73 6.80
CA CYS A 152 3.07 -6.73 6.87
C CYS A 152 2.50 -8.15 6.91
N GLN A 153 3.20 -9.07 6.25
CA GLN A 153 2.88 -10.50 6.19
C GLN A 153 4.13 -11.37 6.05
#